data_AF-A0A093H2W3-F1
#
_entry.id   AF-A0A093H2W3-F1
#
_cell.length_a   1.000
_cell.length_b   1.000
_cell.length_c   1.000
_cell.angle_alpha   90.00
_cell.angle_beta   90.00
_cell.angle_gamma   90.00
#
_symmetry.space_group_name_H-M   'P 1'
#
loop_
_entity.id
_entity.type
_entity.pdbx_description
1 polymer ?
#
loop_
_entity_poly.entity_id
_entity_poly.type
_entity_poly.pdbx_seq_one_letter_code
_entity_poly.pdbx_strand_id
1 'polypeptide(L)' 'EACTSCLEPVYSMERVSEKVCLHRSCFCCQVCRRKLSLQNYAALHGVFYCQLHYK' A
#
# COMPACT_ATOMS: atom_id res chain seq x y z
N GLU A 1 3.89 -4.37 13.66
CA GLU A 1 2.62 -4.38 12.91
C GLU A 1 2.83 -5.19 11.63
N ALA A 2 1.83 -5.92 11.14
CA ALA A 2 1.99 -6.80 9.96
C ALA A 2 1.47 -6.12 8.69
N CYS A 3 2.08 -6.46 7.55
CA CYS A 3 1.72 -5.93 6.23
C CYS A 3 0.36 -6.45 5.83
N THR A 4 -0.60 -5.58 5.54
CA THR A 4 -1.91 -6.03 5.04
C THR A 4 -1.82 -6.76 3.68
N SER A 5 -0.73 -6.57 2.92
CA SER A 5 -0.58 -7.16 1.58
C SER A 5 0.13 -8.51 1.56
N CYS A 6 1.17 -8.72 2.38
CA CYS A 6 1.90 -10.00 2.45
C CYS A 6 1.76 -10.71 3.80
N LEU A 7 1.10 -10.10 4.78
CA LEU A 7 0.90 -10.60 6.15
C LEU A 7 2.20 -10.80 6.94
N GLU A 8 3.33 -10.35 6.41
CA GLU A 8 4.63 -10.40 7.08
C GLU A 8 4.83 -9.19 8.00
N PRO A 9 5.66 -9.30 9.06
CA PRO A 9 5.95 -8.18 9.93
C PRO A 9 6.57 -7.00 9.16
N VAL A 10 5.95 -5.83 9.27
CA VAL A 10 6.47 -4.56 8.77
C VAL A 10 7.27 -3.93 9.89
N TYR A 11 8.58 -3.85 9.69
CA TYR A 11 9.47 -3.08 10.53
C TYR A 11 9.29 -1.59 10.24
N SER A 12 9.56 -0.73 11.23
CA SER A 12 9.45 0.73 11.07
C SER A 12 10.28 1.28 9.90
N MET A 13 11.37 0.60 9.53
CA MET A 13 12.22 0.94 8.39
C MET A 13 11.55 0.67 7.03
N GLU A 14 10.71 -0.37 6.96
CA GLU A 14 10.01 -0.79 5.74
C GLU A 14 8.63 -0.14 5.60
N ARG A 15 8.14 0.46 6.69
CA ARG A 15 6.81 1.06 6.78
C ARG A 15 6.68 2.23 5.81
N VAL A 16 5.56 2.24 5.08
CA VAL A 16 5.21 3.35 4.19
C VAL A 16 4.94 4.63 4.99
N SER A 17 4.09 4.57 6.02
CA SER A 17 3.75 5.72 6.86
C SER A 17 3.23 5.28 8.23
N GLU A 18 3.25 6.15 9.24
CA GLU A 18 2.70 5.85 10.58
C GLU A 18 1.22 5.43 10.52
N LYS A 19 0.44 5.94 9.58
CA LYS A 19 -0.97 5.54 9.42
C LYS A 19 -1.18 4.26 8.61
N VAL A 20 -0.15 3.75 7.92
CA VAL A 20 -0.28 2.65 6.96
C VAL A 20 0.82 1.61 7.18
N CYS A 21 0.42 0.46 7.72
CA CYS A 21 1.28 -0.68 8.03
C CYS A 21 1.48 -1.58 6.81
N LEU A 22 2.20 -1.08 5.82
CA LEU A 22 2.58 -1.82 4.62
C LEU A 22 4.05 -1.61 4.33
N HIS A 23 4.68 -2.61 3.72
CA HIS A 23 6.01 -2.42 3.14
C HIS A 23 5.93 -1.44 1.98
N ARG A 24 6.94 -0.59 1.82
CA ARG A 24 7.10 0.29 0.64
C ARG A 24 7.02 -0.48 -0.68
N SER A 25 7.51 -1.71 -0.69
CA SER A 25 7.46 -2.61 -1.85
C SER A 25 6.09 -3.24 -2.09
N CYS A 26 5.32 -3.46 -1.03
CA CYS A 26 3.97 -4.04 -1.08
C CYS A 26 2.89 -3.00 -1.37
N PHE A 27 3.24 -1.71 -1.38
CA PHE A 27 2.30 -0.64 -1.65
C PHE A 27 2.04 -0.53 -3.16
N CYS A 28 1.18 -1.39 -3.68
CA CYS A 28 0.90 -1.49 -5.10
C CYS A 28 -0.60 -1.64 -5.40
N CYS A 29 -0.99 -1.26 -6.61
CA CYS A 29 -2.38 -1.30 -7.04
C CYS A 29 -2.88 -2.74 -7.18
N GLN A 30 -4.06 -3.05 -6.68
CA GLN A 30 -4.68 -4.37 -6.83
C GLN A 30 -4.91 -4.74 -8.30
N VAL A 31 -5.24 -3.76 -9.15
CA VAL A 31 -5.60 -3.99 -10.55
C VAL A 31 -4.38 -4.18 -11.44
N CYS A 32 -3.39 -3.28 -11.36
CA CYS A 32 -2.22 -3.31 -12.25
C CYS A 32 -0.89 -3.62 -11.56
N ARG A 33 -0.90 -3.92 -10.25
CA ARG A 33 0.31 -4.16 -9.42
C ARG A 33 1.34 -3.03 -9.49
N ARG A 34 0.97 -1.84 -9.99
CA ARG A 34 1.87 -0.69 -10.09
C ARG A 34 2.17 -0.17 -8.69
N LYS A 35 3.46 0.09 -8.41
CA LYS A 35 3.88 0.73 -7.16
C LYS A 35 3.19 2.08 -7.01
N LEU A 36 2.53 2.24 -5.88
CA LEU A 36 1.85 3.46 -5.48
C LEU A 36 2.80 4.27 -4.60
N SER A 37 2.49 5.55 -4.44
CA SER A 37 3.18 6.44 -3.52
C SER A 37 2.16 7.07 -2.60
N LEU A 38 2.55 7.42 -1.37
CA LEU A 38 1.67 8.08 -0.40
C LEU A 38 0.97 9.33 -0.92
N GLN A 39 1.54 9.94 -1.95
CA GLN A 39 1.03 11.15 -2.57
C GLN A 39 0.03 10.87 -3.71
N ASN A 40 -0.01 9.64 -4.24
CA ASN A 40 -0.70 9.33 -5.49
C ASN A 40 -1.39 7.94 -5.47
N TYR A 41 -2.12 7.65 -4.38
CA TYR A 41 -2.88 6.41 -4.20
C TYR A 41 -4.30 6.67 -3.74
N ALA A 42 -5.17 5.68 -3.92
CA ALA A 42 -6.49 5.63 -3.31
C ALA A 42 -6.63 4.32 -2.53
N ALA A 43 -7.23 4.39 -1.34
CA ALA A 43 -7.56 3.22 -0.54
C ALA A 43 -9.07 3.09 -0.42
N LEU A 44 -9.61 1.95 -0.86
CA LEU A 44 -11.02 1.62 -0.77
C LEU A 44 -11.15 0.27 -0.06
N HIS A 45 -11.84 0.25 1.09
CA HIS A 45 -12.11 -0.97 1.86
C HIS A 45 -10.82 -1.76 2.23
N GLY A 46 -9.71 -1.07 2.44
CA GLY A 46 -8.40 -1.69 2.75
C GLY A 46 -7.62 -2.16 1.52
N VAL A 47 -8.13 -1.93 0.31
CA VAL A 47 -7.48 -2.25 -0.97
C VAL A 47 -6.92 -0.97 -1.61
N PHE A 48 -5.72 -1.05 -2.18
CA PHE A 48 -5.05 0.09 -2.79
C PHE A 48 -5.22 0.10 -4.30
N TYR A 49 -5.53 1.29 -4.82
CA TYR A 49 -5.74 1.54 -6.24
C TYR A 49 -4.85 2.72 -6.68
N CYS A 50 -4.39 2.66 -7.93
CA CYS A 50 -3.79 3.85 -8.53
C CYS A 50 -4.89 4.84 -8.90
N GLN A 51 -4.54 6.13 -8.98
CA GLN A 51 -5.48 7.19 -9.36
C GLN A 51 -6.19 6.94 -10.69
N LEU A 52 -5.61 6.13 -11.58
CA LEU A 52 -6.22 5.75 -12.86
C LEU A 52 -7.32 4.68 -12.69
N HIS A 53 -7.14 3.70 -11.81
CA HIS A 53 -8.11 2.61 -11.57
C HIS A 53 -9.15 2.93 -10.50
N TYR A 54 -8.91 3.96 -9.70
CA TYR A 54 -9.87 4.46 -8.73
C TYR A 54 -10.88 5.47 -9.32
N LYS A 55 -10.83 5.69 -10.64
CA LYS A 55 -11.69 6.64 -11.34
C LYS A 55 -13.05 6.04 -11.66
#